data_AF-K8N282-F1
#
_entry.id   AF-K8N282-F1
#
_cell.length_a   1.000
_cell.length_b   1.000
_cell.length_c   1.000
_cell.angle_alpha   90.00
_cell.angle_beta   90.00
_cell.angle_gamma   90.00
#
_symmetry.space_group_name_H-M   'P 1'
#
loop_
_entity.id
_entity.type
_entity.pdbx_description
1 polymer ?
#
loop_
_entity_poly.entity_id
_entity_poly.type
_entity_poly.pdbx_seq_one_letter_code
_entity_poly.pdbx_strand_id
1 'polypeptide(L)'
;MNEERLYDYSKGLNAPYWIQEIKTKKGTRLWYFATPMQLSFFIVFIIVFVAMLLFGGFIFVPLAKITHSISLLLYWYLPYKLAKFYTEYEPHGKKMHVFIGDYLIYFWDFKLNKKAIYHEDRIEPVEEIVFEKTNL
;
A
#
# COMPACT_ATOMS: atom_id res chain seq x y z
N MET A 1 15.77 -11.81 40.01
CA MET A 1 14.69 -11.36 39.12
C MET A 1 14.89 -12.15 37.82
N ASN A 2 14.09 -13.18 37.57
CA ASN A 2 14.23 -13.98 36.34
C ASN A 2 13.96 -13.06 35.15
N GLU A 3 14.93 -12.97 34.24
CA GLU A 3 14.74 -12.30 32.95
C GLU A 3 13.80 -13.17 32.11
N GLU A 4 12.49 -13.02 32.33
CA GLU A 4 11.49 -13.55 31.42
C GLU A 4 11.67 -12.87 30.07
N ARG A 5 12.34 -13.58 29.15
CA ARG A 5 12.48 -13.14 27.75
C ARG A 5 11.08 -13.16 27.13
N LEU A 6 10.44 -12.01 27.05
CA LEU A 6 9.25 -11.82 26.20
C LEU A 6 9.68 -12.00 24.75
N TYR A 7 9.32 -13.14 24.16
CA TYR A 7 9.46 -13.36 22.73
C TYR A 7 8.29 -12.72 21.99
N ASP A 8 8.62 -11.88 21.00
CA ASP A 8 7.61 -11.30 20.11
C ASP A 8 7.16 -12.34 19.07
N TYR A 9 6.08 -13.06 19.39
CA TYR A 9 5.47 -14.07 18.51
C TYR A 9 4.65 -13.46 17.36
N SER A 10 4.49 -12.12 17.31
CA SER A 10 3.69 -11.47 16.26
C SER A 10 4.27 -11.70 14.85
N LYS A 11 5.60 -11.84 14.73
CA LYS A 11 6.29 -12.17 13.48
C LYS A 11 5.97 -13.57 12.96
N GLY A 12 5.82 -14.56 13.85
CA GLY A 12 5.47 -15.94 13.48
C GLY A 12 4.01 -16.08 13.03
N LEU A 13 3.11 -15.33 13.68
CA LEU A 13 1.68 -15.32 13.35
C LEU A 13 1.37 -14.58 12.04
N ASN A 14 2.20 -13.59 11.67
CA ASN A 14 1.99 -12.77 10.47
C ASN A 14 2.68 -13.30 9.20
N ALA A 15 3.11 -14.56 9.20
CA ALA A 15 3.84 -15.16 8.08
C ALA A 15 3.05 -15.00 6.76
N PRO A 16 3.68 -14.45 5.71
CA PRO A 16 3.00 -14.27 4.43
C PRO A 16 2.72 -15.63 3.79
N TYR A 17 1.57 -15.75 3.12
CA TYR A 17 1.22 -16.94 2.34
C TYR A 17 1.99 -16.95 1.03
N TRP A 18 2.80 -17.99 0.81
CA TRP A 18 3.61 -18.16 -0.40
C TRP A 18 3.02 -19.24 -1.31
N ILE A 19 3.10 -19.01 -2.61
CA ILE A 19 2.73 -19.95 -3.66
C ILE A 19 4.00 -20.31 -4.43
N GLN A 20 4.34 -21.59 -4.47
CA GLN A 20 5.49 -22.11 -5.21
C GLN A 20 5.07 -23.04 -6.35
N GLU A 21 4.02 -23.82 -6.16
CA GLU A 21 3.53 -24.76 -7.17
C GLU A 21 2.01 -24.78 -7.23
N ILE A 22 1.51 -24.96 -8.45
CA ILE A 22 0.08 -25.14 -8.71
C ILE A 22 -0.10 -26.59 -9.16
N LYS A 23 -0.85 -27.36 -8.39
CA LYS A 23 -1.12 -28.79 -8.64
C LYS A 23 -2.62 -29.03 -8.80
N THR A 24 -2.97 -29.94 -9.70
CA THR A 24 -4.34 -30.46 -9.80
C THR A 24 -4.64 -31.34 -8.58
N LYS A 25 -5.91 -31.54 -8.21
CA LYS A 25 -6.33 -32.45 -7.12
C LYS A 25 -5.74 -33.88 -7.24
N LYS A 26 -5.41 -34.31 -8.45
CA LYS A 26 -4.77 -35.61 -8.75
C LYS A 26 -3.22 -35.60 -8.64
N GLY A 27 -2.61 -34.51 -8.16
CA GLY A 27 -1.16 -34.41 -7.95
C GLY A 27 -0.34 -34.01 -9.17
N THR A 28 -0.94 -33.92 -10.36
CA THR A 28 -0.25 -33.45 -11.58
C THR A 28 0.13 -31.97 -11.44
N ARG A 29 1.41 -31.66 -11.62
CA ARG A 29 1.95 -30.29 -11.52
C ARG A 29 1.64 -29.49 -12.77
N LEU A 30 0.84 -28.44 -12.64
CA LEU A 30 0.48 -27.52 -13.72
C LEU A 30 1.56 -26.46 -13.93
N TRP A 31 2.06 -25.90 -12.82
CA TRP A 31 3.03 -24.82 -12.88
C TRP A 31 3.94 -24.85 -11.66
N TYR A 32 5.20 -24.45 -11.86
CA TYR A 32 6.20 -24.29 -10.81
C TYR A 32 6.86 -22.92 -10.93
N PHE A 33 6.90 -22.17 -9.83
CA PHE A 33 7.61 -20.90 -9.76
C PHE A 33 9.02 -21.12 -9.23
N ALA A 34 10.03 -20.58 -9.93
CA ALA A 34 11.43 -20.72 -9.53
C ALA A 34 11.70 -20.10 -8.14
N THR A 35 11.04 -18.98 -7.85
CA THR A 35 11.01 -18.34 -6.54
C THR A 35 9.58 -18.39 -5.99
N PRO A 36 9.37 -18.74 -4.71
CA PRO A 36 8.05 -18.66 -4.11
C PRO A 36 7.55 -17.20 -4.17
N MET A 37 6.29 -16.98 -4.54
CA MET A 37 5.70 -15.65 -4.62
C MET A 37 4.58 -15.48 -3.59
N GLN A 38 4.48 -14.33 -2.96
CA GLN A 38 3.43 -14.05 -1.98
C GLN A 38 2.06 -13.97 -2.65
N LEU A 39 1.00 -14.43 -1.97
CA LEU A 39 -0.39 -14.32 -2.48
C LEU A 39 -0.78 -12.86 -2.80
N SER A 40 -0.34 -11.93 -1.96
CA SER A 40 -0.55 -10.49 -2.13
C SER A 40 -0.05 -9.96 -3.48
N PHE A 41 1.02 -10.56 -4.02
CA PHE A 41 1.56 -10.19 -5.33
C PHE A 41 0.51 -10.40 -6.43
N PHE A 42 -0.15 -11.56 -6.44
CA PHE A 42 -1.13 -11.89 -7.47
C PHE A 42 -2.37 -11.00 -7.36
N ILE A 43 -2.83 -10.72 -6.14
CA ILE A 43 -4.00 -9.85 -5.92
C ILE A 43 -3.71 -8.45 -6.44
N VAL A 44 -2.58 -7.86 -6.05
CA VAL A 44 -2.20 -6.50 -6.49
C VAL A 44 -1.93 -6.47 -7.99
N PHE A 45 -1.27 -7.50 -8.53
CA PHE A 45 -1.06 -7.63 -9.98
C PHE A 45 -2.38 -7.59 -10.75
N ILE A 46 -3.38 -8.38 -10.34
CA ILE A 46 -4.69 -8.42 -11.00
C ILE A 46 -5.40 -7.07 -10.89
N ILE A 47 -5.41 -6.45 -9.70
CA ILE A 47 -6.06 -5.15 -9.49
C ILE A 47 -5.43 -4.08 -10.38
N VAL A 48 -4.10 -3.99 -10.39
CA VAL A 48 -3.37 -3.01 -11.21
C VAL A 48 -3.57 -3.29 -12.70
N PHE A 49 -3.54 -4.56 -13.11
CA PHE A 49 -3.77 -4.95 -14.50
C PHE A 49 -5.18 -4.58 -14.97
N VAL A 50 -6.21 -4.89 -14.19
CA VAL A 50 -7.60 -4.51 -14.50
C VAL A 50 -7.76 -2.99 -14.53
N ALA A 51 -7.17 -2.27 -13.57
CA ALA A 51 -7.16 -0.80 -13.57
C ALA A 51 -6.47 -0.23 -14.83
N MET A 52 -5.37 -0.83 -15.27
CA MET A 52 -4.70 -0.44 -16.51
C MET A 52 -5.54 -0.72 -17.76
N LEU A 53 -6.32 -1.80 -17.79
CA LEU A 53 -7.24 -2.06 -18.90
C LEU A 53 -8.38 -1.05 -18.94
N LEU A 54 -8.95 -0.69 -17.79
CA LEU A 54 -10.07 0.25 -17.70
C LEU A 54 -9.65 1.71 -17.94
N PHE A 55 -8.56 2.16 -17.30
CA PHE A 55 -8.16 3.57 -17.28
C PHE A 55 -6.89 3.86 -18.10
N GLY A 56 -6.06 2.85 -18.37
CA GLY A 56 -4.79 3.03 -19.06
C GLY A 56 -4.92 3.34 -20.54
N GLY A 57 -6.09 3.12 -21.15
CA GLY A 57 -6.33 3.41 -22.57
C GLY A 57 -5.99 4.86 -22.96
N PHE A 58 -6.22 5.83 -22.08
CA PHE A 58 -5.88 7.24 -22.34
C PHE A 58 -4.37 7.46 -22.55
N ILE A 59 -3.52 6.72 -21.84
CA ILE A 59 -2.06 6.88 -21.86
C ILE A 59 -1.43 5.92 -22.88
N PHE A 60 -1.91 4.68 -22.93
CA PHE A 60 -1.31 3.62 -23.74
C PHE A 60 -1.75 3.66 -25.20
N VAL A 61 -2.96 4.14 -25.55
CA VAL A 61 -3.39 4.27 -26.95
C VAL A 61 -2.53 5.26 -27.76
N PRO A 62 -2.25 6.50 -27.30
CA PRO A 62 -1.37 7.39 -28.05
C PRO A 62 0.06 6.84 -28.11
N LEU A 63 0.53 6.20 -27.05
CA LEU A 63 1.85 5.57 -27.02
C LEU A 63 1.95 4.39 -28.01
N ALA A 64 0.93 3.53 -28.08
CA ALA A 64 0.85 2.43 -29.04
C ALA A 64 0.86 2.91 -30.50
N LYS A 65 0.28 4.08 -30.79
CA LYS A 65 0.33 4.67 -32.14
C LYS A 65 1.74 5.07 -32.56
N ILE A 66 2.59 5.48 -31.62
CA ILE A 66 3.97 5.92 -31.90
C ILE A 66 4.94 4.73 -31.90
N THR A 67 4.78 3.81 -30.95
CA THR A 67 5.79 2.78 -30.66
C THR A 67 5.34 1.35 -30.95
N HIS A 68 4.12 1.15 -31.47
CA HIS A 68 3.45 -0.11 -31.82
C HIS A 68 3.60 -1.26 -30.79
N SER A 69 4.75 -1.93 -30.74
CA SER A 69 4.98 -3.13 -29.93
C SER A 69 5.32 -2.84 -28.46
N ILE A 70 5.88 -1.67 -28.14
CA ILE A 70 6.33 -1.35 -26.77
C ILE A 70 5.18 -1.17 -25.79
N SER A 71 4.02 -0.70 -26.27
CA SER A 71 2.85 -0.51 -25.42
C SER A 71 2.35 -1.83 -24.81
N LEU A 72 2.44 -2.95 -25.53
CA LEU A 72 1.98 -4.25 -25.05
C LEU A 72 2.88 -4.82 -23.96
N LEU A 73 4.20 -4.60 -24.08
CA LEU A 73 5.16 -4.97 -23.03
C LEU A 73 4.96 -4.16 -21.76
N LEU A 74 4.60 -2.88 -21.88
CA LEU A 74 4.29 -2.01 -20.74
C LEU A 74 3.08 -2.50 -19.94
N TYR A 75 2.06 -3.05 -20.61
CA TYR A 75 0.89 -3.65 -19.95
C TYR A 75 1.25 -4.84 -19.06
N TRP A 76 2.34 -5.55 -19.35
CA TRP A 76 2.80 -6.65 -18.51
C TRP A 76 3.83 -6.18 -17.48
N TYR A 77 4.78 -5.35 -17.90
CA TYR A 77 5.88 -4.88 -17.07
C TYR A 77 5.41 -4.01 -15.90
N LEU A 78 4.44 -3.13 -16.13
CA LEU A 78 4.03 -2.15 -15.13
C LEU A 78 3.25 -2.79 -13.96
N PRO A 79 2.24 -3.67 -14.17
CA PRO A 79 1.62 -4.41 -13.08
C PRO A 79 2.61 -5.32 -12.35
N TYR A 80 3.50 -5.99 -13.09
CA TYR A 80 4.53 -6.85 -12.49
C TYR A 80 5.44 -6.07 -11.55
N LYS A 81 5.96 -4.92 -12.01
CA LYS A 81 6.86 -4.07 -11.23
C LYS A 81 6.16 -3.46 -10.01
N LEU A 82 4.92 -2.99 -10.16
CA LEU A 82 4.15 -2.43 -9.06
C LEU A 82 3.77 -3.47 -8.02
N ALA A 83 3.34 -4.67 -8.45
CA ALA A 83 3.05 -5.76 -7.53
C ALA A 83 4.31 -6.20 -6.78
N LYS A 84 5.45 -6.28 -7.46
CA LYS A 84 6.75 -6.61 -6.84
C LYS A 84 7.16 -5.57 -5.81
N PHE A 85 7.06 -4.29 -6.17
CA PHE A 85 7.33 -3.17 -5.26
C PHE A 85 6.42 -3.22 -4.02
N TYR A 86 5.13 -3.49 -4.22
CA TYR A 86 4.17 -3.60 -3.12
C TYR A 86 4.50 -4.72 -2.14
N THR A 87 5.03 -5.86 -2.61
CA THR A 87 5.33 -7.01 -1.75
C THR A 87 6.73 -7.01 -1.15
N GLU A 88 7.71 -6.45 -1.84
CA GLU A 88 9.11 -6.44 -1.37
C GLU A 88 9.44 -5.24 -0.51
N TYR A 89 8.77 -4.10 -0.75
CA TYR A 89 9.00 -2.91 0.03
C TYR A 89 8.14 -2.94 1.29
N GLU A 90 8.79 -2.97 2.45
CA GLU A 90 8.15 -2.89 3.77
C GLU A 90 8.52 -1.56 4.44
N PRO A 91 7.75 -0.48 4.21
CA PRO A 91 8.01 0.83 4.81
C PRO A 91 7.95 0.69 6.33
N HIS A 92 9.04 1.06 7.02
CA HIS A 92 9.15 0.97 8.48
C HIS A 92 8.84 -0.44 9.05
N GLY A 93 9.05 -1.51 8.26
CA GLY A 93 8.75 -2.88 8.65
C GLY A 93 7.25 -3.19 8.76
N LYS A 94 6.38 -2.31 8.26
CA LYS A 94 4.94 -2.54 8.16
C LYS A 94 4.59 -3.09 6.78
N LYS A 95 3.52 -3.89 6.71
CA LYS A 95 2.92 -4.30 5.44
C LYS A 95 2.43 -3.07 4.68
N MET A 96 2.65 -3.04 3.36
CA MET A 96 2.38 -1.87 2.52
C MET A 96 0.94 -1.31 2.65
N HIS A 97 -0.09 -2.16 2.72
CA HIS A 97 -1.47 -1.68 2.90
C HIS A 97 -1.72 -1.00 4.25
N VAL A 98 -1.09 -1.48 5.33
CA VAL A 98 -1.20 -0.84 6.65
C VAL A 98 -0.56 0.53 6.61
N PHE A 99 0.62 0.63 6.00
CA PHE A 99 1.30 1.90 5.82
C PHE A 99 0.47 2.90 4.99
N ILE A 100 -0.13 2.46 3.88
CA ILE A 100 -1.00 3.31 3.06
C ILE A 100 -2.22 3.79 3.87
N GLY A 101 -2.84 2.90 4.66
CA GLY A 101 -3.95 3.25 5.55
C GLY A 101 -3.58 4.30 6.59
N ASP A 102 -2.48 4.09 7.31
CA ASP A 102 -1.93 5.04 8.28
C ASP A 102 -1.66 6.40 7.63
N TYR A 103 -1.09 6.39 6.41
CA TYR A 103 -0.81 7.61 5.67
C TYR A 103 -2.07 8.36 5.23
N LEU A 104 -3.12 7.66 4.81
CA LEU A 104 -4.40 8.28 4.44
C LEU A 104 -5.07 8.93 5.65
N ILE A 105 -5.06 8.26 6.81
CA ILE A 105 -5.56 8.83 8.07
C ILE A 105 -4.75 10.07 8.42
N TYR A 106 -3.41 9.97 8.37
CA TYR A 106 -2.55 11.12 8.62
C TYR A 106 -2.84 12.29 7.67
N PHE A 107 -3.02 12.02 6.38
CA PHE A 107 -3.32 13.04 5.39
C PHE A 107 -4.66 13.74 5.67
N TRP A 108 -5.70 12.97 6.01
CA TRP A 108 -7.01 13.52 6.32
C TRP A 108 -6.99 14.33 7.63
N ASP A 109 -6.41 13.74 8.67
CA ASP A 109 -6.44 14.30 10.01
C ASP A 109 -5.44 15.43 10.20
N PHE A 110 -4.30 15.46 9.53
CA PHE A 110 -3.28 16.48 9.79
C PHE A 110 -3.05 17.44 8.64
N LYS A 111 -3.29 17.02 7.39
CA LYS A 111 -3.07 17.89 6.23
C LYS A 111 -4.32 18.65 5.83
N LEU A 112 -5.49 18.00 5.85
CA LEU A 112 -6.75 18.64 5.47
C LEU A 112 -7.39 19.38 6.64
N ASN A 113 -7.28 18.83 7.85
CA ASN A 113 -7.84 19.47 9.04
C ASN A 113 -6.89 20.55 9.58
N LYS A 114 -7.26 21.81 9.37
CA LYS A 114 -6.49 22.99 9.85
C LYS A 114 -6.75 23.36 11.31
N LYS A 115 -7.59 22.61 12.04
CA LYS A 115 -7.84 22.87 13.46
C LYS A 115 -6.56 22.64 14.28
N ALA A 116 -6.28 23.54 15.21
CA ALA A 116 -5.16 23.40 16.11
C ALA A 116 -5.44 22.27 17.12
N ILE A 117 -4.42 21.48 17.43
CA ILE A 117 -4.52 20.43 18.45
C ILE A 117 -4.19 21.07 19.79
N TYR A 118 -5.15 21.14 20.71
CA TYR A 118 -4.97 21.68 22.05
C TYR A 118 -5.43 20.63 23.07
N HIS A 119 -4.48 20.12 23.87
CA HIS A 119 -4.68 18.94 24.71
C HIS A 119 -5.24 17.74 23.91
N GLU A 120 -6.46 17.30 24.23
CA GLU A 120 -7.11 16.17 23.57
C GLU A 120 -8.06 16.60 22.45
N ASP A 121 -8.37 17.89 22.34
CA ASP A 121 -9.38 18.42 21.43
C ASP A 121 -8.79 19.22 20.27
N ARG A 122 -9.54 19.23 19.15
CA ARG A 122 -9.21 20.05 17.98
C ARG A 122 -10.04 21.33 18.00
N ILE A 123 -9.37 22.42 18.33
CA ILE A 123 -9.98 23.74 18.48
C ILE A 123 -9.71 24.56 17.22
N GLU A 124 -10.68 25.36 16.79
CA GLU A 124 -10.46 26.34 15.73
C GLU A 124 -9.50 27.42 16.24
N PRO A 125 -8.43 27.74 15.50
CA PRO A 125 -7.47 28.73 15.95
C PRO A 125 -8.17 30.09 16.11
N VAL A 126 -8.14 30.64 17.32
CA VAL A 126 -8.63 31.99 17.60
C VAL A 126 -7.54 32.97 17.17
N GLU A 127 -7.80 33.73 16.11
CA GLU A 127 -6.80 34.62 15.50
C GLU A 127 -6.56 35.91 16.31
N GLU A 128 -7.54 36.38 17.08
CA GLU A 128 -7.41 37.59 17.90
C GLU A 128 -8.01 37.41 19.30
N ILE A 129 -7.17 37.61 20.31
CA ILE A 129 -7.59 37.73 21.71
C ILE A 129 -7.78 39.22 21.98
N VAL A 130 -9.03 39.70 21.97
CA VAL A 130 -9.35 41.08 22.34
C VAL A 130 -9.52 41.15 23.85
N PHE A 131 -8.58 41.80 24.54
CA PHE A 131 -8.74 42.12 25.96
C PHE A 131 -9.58 43.38 26.09
N GLU A 132 -10.77 43.27 26.67
CA GLU A 132 -11.52 44.45 27.11
C GLU A 132 -10.69 45.19 28.18
N LYS A 133 -10.50 46.49 27.99
CA LYS A 133 -9.88 47.34 29.01
C LYS A 133 -10.86 47.52 30.16
N THR A 134 -10.64 46.80 31.26
CA THR A 134 -11.32 47.05 32.52
C THR A 134 -10.77 48.34 33.13
N ASN A 135 -11.63 49.34 33.35
CA ASN A 135 -11.29 50.52 34.14
C ASN A 135 -11.26 50.13 35.63
N LEU A 136 -10.07 49.93 36.17
CA LEU A 136 -9.80 49.85 37.61
C LEU A 136 -9.63 51.26 38.19
#